data_AF-A0A800D8Y6-F1
#
_entry.id   AF-A0A800D8Y6-F1
#
_cell.length_a   1.000
_cell.length_b   1.000
_cell.length_c   1.000
_cell.angle_alpha   90.00
_cell.angle_beta   90.00
_cell.angle_gamma   90.00
#
_symmetry.space_group_name_H-M   'P 1'
#
loop_
_entity.id
_entity.type
_entity.pdbx_description
1 polymer ?
#
loop_
_entity_poly.entity_id
_entity_poly.type
_entity_poly.pdbx_seq_one_letter_code
_entity_poly.pdbx_strand_id
1 'polypeptide(L)'
;GIGEGLITVGALALISRVRPDLVEMGQAGSAGGFRWALTGLVVALVLTLLSPLASPHPDGLERVAEDLGFIEAAQEAPFEVIPDYVFPGLSNEALATIVAGIVGTIIVFGLAVGVAALYRRRVTAKA
;
A
#
# COMPACT_ATOMS: atom_id res chain seq x y z
N GLY A 1 -3.63 3.88 4.17
CA GLY A 1 -3.85 5.28 4.61
C GLY A 1 -2.75 5.79 5.54
N ILE A 2 -2.86 7.03 6.04
CA ILE A 2 -1.86 7.60 6.98
C ILE A 2 -1.79 6.79 8.28
N GLY A 3 -2.94 6.41 8.85
CA GLY A 3 -3.02 5.59 10.07
C GLY A 3 -2.29 4.26 9.92
N GLU A 4 -2.57 3.50 8.86
CA GLU A 4 -1.85 2.26 8.55
C GLU A 4 -0.35 2.46 8.32
N GLY A 5 0.03 3.57 7.68
CA GLY A 5 1.43 3.95 7.51
C GLY A 5 2.13 4.14 8.87
N LEU A 6 1.48 4.83 9.81
CA LEU A 6 1.98 5.01 11.17
C LEU A 6 2.04 3.69 11.93
N ILE A 7 1.02 2.83 11.81
CA ILE A 7 1.00 1.49 12.42
C ILE A 7 2.15 0.64 11.87
N THR A 8 2.36 0.66 10.56
CA THR A 8 3.45 -0.09 9.90
C THR A 8 4.82 0.40 10.38
N VAL A 9 5.05 1.71 10.41
CA VAL A 9 6.30 2.29 10.90
C VAL A 9 6.51 1.97 12.38
N GLY A 10 5.46 2.05 13.20
CA GLY A 10 5.49 1.70 14.61
C GLY A 10 5.82 0.22 14.84
N ALA A 11 5.19 -0.67 14.08
CA ALA A 11 5.46 -2.10 14.12
C ALA A 11 6.91 -2.41 13.70
N LEU A 12 7.38 -1.84 12.60
CA LEU A 12 8.77 -1.98 12.16
C LEU A 12 9.76 -1.44 13.21
N ALA A 13 9.49 -0.27 13.80
CA ALA A 13 10.35 0.30 14.83
C ALA A 13 10.40 -0.57 16.10
N LEU A 14 9.28 -1.17 16.50
CA LEU A 14 9.22 -2.10 17.62
C LEU A 14 10.03 -3.37 17.31
N ILE A 15 9.83 -3.96 16.13
CA ILE A 15 10.55 -5.16 15.69
C ILE A 15 12.05 -4.86 15.63
N SER A 16 12.47 -3.73 15.07
CA SER A 16 13.88 -3.33 15.02
C SER A 16 14.51 -3.14 16.41
N ARG A 17 13.71 -2.85 17.44
CA ARG A 17 14.21 -2.72 18.83
C ARG A 17 14.22 -4.05 19.59
N VAL A 18 13.21 -4.88 19.41
CA VAL A 18 13.01 -6.11 20.21
C VAL A 18 13.65 -7.32 19.54
N ARG A 19 13.60 -7.39 18.20
CA ARG A 19 14.08 -8.50 17.35
C ARG A 19 14.78 -7.97 16.08
N PRO A 20 15.92 -7.27 16.22
CA PRO A 20 16.67 -6.75 15.06
C PRO A 20 17.15 -7.86 14.11
N ASP A 21 17.32 -9.08 14.63
CA ASP A 21 17.67 -10.29 13.88
C ASP A 21 16.72 -10.56 12.70
N LEU A 22 15.43 -10.27 12.86
CA LEU A 22 14.43 -10.47 11.81
C LEU A 22 14.56 -9.47 10.64
N VAL A 23 15.14 -8.30 10.90
CA VAL A 23 15.31 -7.23 9.90
C VAL A 23 16.61 -7.42 9.12
N GLU A 24 17.66 -7.94 9.77
CA GLU A 24 18.97 -8.14 9.14
C GLU A 24 19.01 -9.37 8.21
N MET A 25 18.27 -10.44 8.52
CA MET A 25 18.18 -11.63 7.65
C MET A 25 17.68 -11.32 6.23
N GLY A 26 16.90 -10.24 6.05
CA GLY A 26 16.33 -9.83 4.76
C GLY A 26 17.24 -8.96 3.89
N GLN A 27 18.43 -8.55 4.37
CA GLN A 27 19.31 -7.61 3.67
C GLN A 27 20.31 -8.26 2.70
N ALA A 28 20.07 -9.50 2.26
CA ALA A 28 20.87 -10.12 1.20
C ALA A 28 20.75 -9.28 -0.10
N GLY A 29 21.81 -8.56 -0.43
CA GLY A 29 21.84 -7.55 -1.49
C GLY A 29 21.39 -8.08 -2.85
N SER A 30 20.20 -7.69 -3.28
CA SER A 30 19.72 -7.93 -4.63
C SER A 30 20.36 -6.93 -5.60
N ALA A 31 21.28 -7.40 -6.44
CA ALA A 31 21.91 -6.64 -7.53
C ALA A 31 20.94 -6.24 -8.67
N GLY A 32 19.63 -6.38 -8.49
CA GLY A 32 18.61 -6.20 -9.53
C GLY A 32 17.53 -5.16 -9.20
N GLY A 33 17.77 -4.20 -8.32
CA GLY A 33 16.75 -3.37 -7.66
C GLY A 33 15.61 -2.84 -8.55
N PHE A 34 15.91 -2.27 -9.72
CA PHE A 34 14.86 -1.73 -10.60
C PHE A 34 14.09 -2.82 -11.38
N ARG A 35 14.76 -3.90 -11.78
CA ARG A 35 14.10 -5.03 -12.48
C ARG A 35 13.09 -5.69 -11.55
N TRP A 36 13.46 -5.89 -10.28
CA TRP A 36 12.54 -6.43 -9.27
C TRP A 36 11.38 -5.50 -8.97
N ALA A 37 11.62 -4.18 -8.90
CA ALA A 37 10.54 -3.20 -8.75
C ALA A 37 9.54 -3.27 -9.93
N LEU A 38 10.03 -3.41 -11.16
CA LEU A 38 9.17 -3.56 -12.34
C LEU A 38 8.40 -4.89 -12.34
N THR A 39 9.05 -5.99 -11.96
CA THR A 39 8.36 -7.29 -11.78
C THR A 39 7.26 -7.18 -10.73
N GLY A 40 7.54 -6.55 -9.60
CA GLY A 40 6.54 -6.29 -8.56
C GLY A 40 5.37 -5.44 -9.06
N LEU A 41 5.64 -4.41 -9.87
CA LEU A 41 4.59 -3.59 -10.48
C LEU A 41 3.70 -4.42 -11.41
N VAL A 42 4.28 -5.25 -12.28
CA VAL A 42 3.50 -6.11 -13.18
C VAL A 42 2.62 -7.07 -12.37
N VAL A 43 3.16 -7.70 -11.33
CA VAL A 43 2.39 -8.57 -10.43
C VAL A 43 1.26 -7.81 -9.77
N ALA A 44 1.51 -6.61 -9.23
CA ALA A 44 0.48 -5.79 -8.59
C ALA A 44 -0.64 -5.42 -9.58
N LEU A 45 -0.29 -5.02 -10.81
CA LEU A 45 -1.28 -4.72 -11.85
C LEU A 45 -2.11 -5.95 -12.23
N VAL A 46 -1.51 -7.13 -12.32
CA VAL A 46 -2.27 -8.37 -12.56
C VAL A 46 -3.24 -8.65 -11.41
N LEU A 47 -2.80 -8.45 -10.16
CA LEU A 47 -3.66 -8.64 -9.00
C LEU A 47 -4.85 -7.68 -8.97
N THR A 48 -4.73 -6.46 -9.51
CA THR A 48 -5.89 -5.56 -9.61
C THR A 48 -7.00 -6.13 -10.49
N LEU A 49 -6.72 -7.04 -11.43
CA LEU A 49 -7.76 -7.71 -12.23
C LEU A 49 -8.57 -8.71 -11.39
N LEU A 50 -7.99 -9.19 -10.30
CA LEU A 50 -8.62 -10.12 -9.37
C LEU A 50 -9.31 -9.40 -8.21
N SER A 51 -9.21 -8.06 -8.11
CA SER A 51 -9.79 -7.30 -7.00
C SER A 51 -11.31 -7.44 -6.87
N PRO A 52 -12.12 -7.64 -7.93
CA PRO A 52 -13.56 -7.88 -7.75
C PRO A 52 -13.89 -9.22 -7.08
N LEU A 53 -12.91 -10.11 -6.96
CA LEU A 53 -13.03 -11.38 -6.22
C LEU A 53 -12.61 -11.24 -4.75
N ALA A 54 -12.39 -10.02 -4.26
CA ALA A 54 -12.08 -9.77 -2.86
C ALA A 54 -13.20 -10.28 -1.95
N SER A 55 -12.80 -10.73 -0.74
CA SER A 55 -13.74 -11.23 0.25
C SER A 55 -14.70 -10.11 0.69
N PRO A 56 -16.01 -10.41 0.85
CA PRO A 56 -16.98 -9.46 1.39
C PRO A 56 -16.96 -9.35 2.93
N HIS A 57 -16.12 -10.13 3.61
CA HIS A 57 -16.02 -10.11 5.07
C HIS A 57 -15.17 -8.92 5.56
N PRO A 58 -15.45 -8.41 6.77
CA PRO A 58 -14.69 -7.30 7.35
C PRO A 58 -13.21 -7.66 7.46
N ASP A 59 -12.37 -6.66 7.27
CA ASP A 59 -10.93 -6.82 7.39
C ASP A 59 -10.50 -6.99 8.86
N GLY A 60 -9.20 -7.12 9.10
CA GLY A 60 -8.68 -7.32 10.45
C GLY A 60 -8.90 -6.12 11.38
N LEU A 61 -8.97 -4.90 10.87
CA LEU A 61 -9.19 -3.69 11.68
C LEU A 61 -10.68 -3.52 11.97
N GLU A 62 -11.53 -3.68 10.97
CA GLU A 62 -12.98 -3.63 11.10
C GLU A 62 -13.50 -4.74 12.00
N ARG A 63 -13.03 -5.99 11.83
CA ARG A 63 -13.44 -7.10 12.70
C ARG A 63 -13.12 -6.82 14.17
N VAL A 64 -11.94 -6.28 14.45
CA VAL A 64 -11.57 -5.91 15.83
C VAL A 64 -12.47 -4.79 16.37
N ALA A 65 -12.85 -3.84 15.51
CA ALA A 65 -13.77 -2.77 15.88
C ALA A 65 -15.20 -3.26 16.13
N GLU A 66 -15.68 -4.22 15.35
CA GLU A 66 -16.95 -4.91 15.57
C GLU A 66 -16.94 -5.70 16.88
N ASP A 67 -15.93 -6.55 17.08
CA ASP A 67 -15.82 -7.44 18.25
C ASP A 67 -15.72 -6.64 19.57
N LEU A 68 -15.08 -5.47 19.53
CA LEU A 68 -14.94 -4.57 20.68
C LEU A 68 -16.05 -3.51 20.77
N GLY A 69 -16.99 -3.48 19.83
CA GLY A 69 -18.18 -2.62 19.86
C GLY A 69 -17.89 -1.13 19.68
N PHE A 70 -16.90 -0.76 18.86
CA PHE A 70 -16.58 0.64 18.56
C PHE A 70 -16.62 0.99 17.06
N ILE A 71 -17.12 0.10 16.21
CA ILE A 71 -17.19 0.34 14.76
C ILE A 71 -17.97 1.62 14.42
N GLU A 72 -18.99 1.98 15.21
CA GLU A 72 -19.80 3.19 15.05
C GLU A 72 -19.06 4.48 15.40
N ALA A 73 -17.90 4.40 16.05
CA ALA A 73 -17.03 5.54 16.31
C ALA A 73 -16.12 5.88 15.12
N ALA A 74 -16.15 5.08 14.05
CA ALA A 74 -15.41 5.37 12.82
C ALA A 74 -15.85 6.72 12.24
N GLN A 75 -14.87 7.53 11.84
CA GLN A 75 -15.09 8.81 11.18
C GLN A 75 -14.65 8.70 9.73
N GLU A 76 -15.37 9.39 8.85
CA GLU A 76 -15.01 9.51 7.44
C GLU A 76 -13.61 10.12 7.28
N ALA A 77 -12.92 9.73 6.21
CA ALA A 77 -11.61 10.29 5.92
C ALA A 77 -11.75 11.80 5.61
N PRO A 78 -10.79 12.65 6.04
CA PRO A 78 -10.82 14.08 5.71
C PRO A 78 -10.80 14.36 4.20
N PHE A 79 -10.34 13.40 3.42
CA PHE A 79 -10.28 13.45 1.96
C PHE A 79 -10.28 12.04 1.37
N GLU A 80 -11.04 11.86 0.29
CA GLU A 80 -11.15 10.59 -0.45
C GLU A 80 -10.82 10.83 -1.93
N VAL A 81 -9.87 10.08 -2.46
CA VAL A 81 -9.43 10.24 -3.86
C VAL A 81 -10.41 9.57 -4.82
N ILE A 82 -10.80 8.33 -4.51
CA ILE A 82 -11.76 7.51 -5.26
C ILE A 82 -12.63 6.81 -4.21
N PRO A 83 -13.69 7.47 -3.70
CA PRO A 83 -14.57 6.89 -2.68
C PRO A 83 -15.17 5.59 -3.20
N ASP A 84 -15.17 4.56 -2.36
CA ASP A 84 -15.72 3.22 -2.66
C ASP A 84 -15.24 2.61 -3.98
N TYR A 85 -14.07 3.04 -4.49
CA TYR A 85 -13.54 2.64 -5.79
C TYR A 85 -14.49 2.90 -6.98
N VAL A 86 -15.40 3.87 -6.85
CA VAL A 86 -16.36 4.27 -7.90
C VAL A 86 -15.70 5.23 -8.87
N PHE A 87 -15.93 5.04 -10.17
CA PHE A 87 -15.34 5.87 -11.22
C PHE A 87 -16.44 6.55 -12.07
N PRO A 88 -16.37 7.88 -12.29
CA PRO A 88 -17.36 8.58 -13.11
C PRO A 88 -17.33 8.05 -14.55
N GLY A 89 -18.51 7.70 -15.08
CA GLY A 89 -18.66 7.14 -16.43
C GLY A 89 -18.54 5.62 -16.52
N LEU A 90 -18.28 4.91 -15.42
CA LEU A 90 -18.35 3.45 -15.34
C LEU A 90 -19.52 3.02 -14.47
N SER A 91 -20.51 2.35 -15.08
CA SER A 91 -21.66 1.78 -14.37
C SER A 91 -21.42 0.38 -13.82
N ASN A 92 -20.38 -0.30 -14.29
CA ASN A 92 -20.02 -1.63 -13.82
C ASN A 92 -19.03 -1.49 -12.64
N GLU A 93 -19.48 -1.84 -11.45
CA GLU A 93 -18.71 -1.77 -10.21
C GLU A 93 -17.38 -2.53 -10.31
N ALA A 94 -17.39 -3.76 -10.82
CA ALA A 94 -16.16 -4.56 -10.97
C ALA A 94 -15.13 -3.87 -11.88
N LEU A 95 -15.57 -3.27 -13.00
CA LEU A 95 -14.69 -2.49 -13.86
C LEU A 95 -14.19 -1.22 -13.18
N ALA A 96 -15.06 -0.53 -12.42
CA ALA A 96 -14.66 0.65 -11.65
C ALA A 96 -13.59 0.31 -10.61
N THR A 97 -13.77 -0.79 -9.86
CA THR A 97 -12.79 -1.27 -8.86
C THR A 97 -11.45 -1.64 -9.50
N ILE A 98 -11.45 -2.32 -10.64
CA ILE A 98 -10.21 -2.65 -11.37
C ILE A 98 -9.50 -1.37 -11.79
N VAL A 99 -10.21 -0.42 -12.40
CA VAL A 99 -9.62 0.84 -12.88
C VAL A 99 -9.07 1.66 -11.73
N ALA A 100 -9.82 1.78 -10.63
CA ALA A 100 -9.37 2.47 -9.43
C ALA A 100 -8.10 1.82 -8.85
N GLY A 101 -8.05 0.48 -8.82
CA GLY A 101 -6.86 -0.28 -8.40
C GLY A 101 -5.64 -0.03 -9.28
N ILE A 102 -5.80 -0.03 -10.61
CA ILE A 102 -4.72 0.26 -11.56
C ILE A 102 -4.19 1.69 -11.36
N VAL A 103 -5.09 2.68 -11.31
CA VAL A 103 -4.74 4.09 -11.14
C VAL A 103 -3.99 4.30 -9.82
N GLY A 104 -4.53 3.77 -8.71
CA GLY A 104 -3.89 3.85 -7.40
C GLY A 104 -2.51 3.20 -7.38
N THR A 105 -2.37 2.01 -7.97
CA THR A 105 -1.10 1.28 -8.05
C THR A 105 -0.04 2.08 -8.81
N ILE A 106 -0.39 2.66 -9.97
CA ILE A 106 0.53 3.47 -10.77
C ILE A 106 0.97 4.73 -10.01
N ILE A 107 0.03 5.41 -9.34
CA ILE A 107 0.32 6.61 -8.54
C ILE A 107 1.31 6.28 -7.42
N VAL A 108 1.03 5.23 -6.63
CA VAL A 108 1.90 4.84 -5.50
C VAL A 108 3.28 4.40 -6.00
N PHE A 109 3.35 3.60 -7.08
CA PHE A 109 4.63 3.19 -7.66
C PHE A 109 5.44 4.39 -8.15
N GLY A 110 4.79 5.32 -8.86
CA GLY A 110 5.43 6.55 -9.34
C GLY A 110 5.99 7.40 -8.20
N LEU A 111 5.22 7.58 -7.12
CA LEU A 111 5.66 8.29 -5.92
C LEU A 111 6.86 7.59 -5.26
N ALA A 112 6.80 6.28 -5.08
CA ALA A 112 7.88 5.50 -4.48
C ALA A 112 9.18 5.61 -5.28
N VAL A 113 9.11 5.44 -6.60
CA VAL A 113 10.27 5.59 -7.51
C VAL A 113 10.79 7.03 -7.50
N GLY A 114 9.91 8.02 -7.50
CA GLY A 114 10.25 9.44 -7.45
C GLY A 114 11.00 9.81 -6.17
N VAL A 115 10.50 9.37 -5.01
CA VAL A 115 11.16 9.55 -3.71
C VAL A 115 12.53 8.86 -3.72
N ALA A 116 12.62 7.62 -4.17
CA ALA A 116 13.89 6.89 -4.26
C ALA A 116 14.90 7.59 -5.18
N ALA A 117 14.45 8.14 -6.32
CA ALA A 117 15.29 8.90 -7.22
C ALA A 117 15.82 10.20 -6.58
N LEU A 118 14.99 10.90 -5.81
CA LEU A 118 15.40 12.12 -5.09
C LEU A 118 16.44 11.82 -4.02
N TYR A 119 16.30 10.72 -3.27
CA TYR A 119 17.29 10.29 -2.29
C TYR A 119 18.63 9.94 -2.94
N ARG A 120 18.63 9.20 -4.06
CA ARG A 120 19.87 8.88 -4.79
C ARG A 120 20.62 10.13 -5.25
N ARG A 121 19.91 11.13 -5.80
CA ARG A 121 20.50 12.40 -6.24
C ARG A 121 21.19 13.15 -5.10
N ARG A 122 20.61 13.14 -3.90
CA ARG A 122 21.20 13.80 -2.72
C ARG A 122 22.47 13.12 -2.21
N VAL A 123 22.54 11.79 -2.29
CA VAL A 123 23.73 11.03 -1.88
C VAL A 123 24.90 11.33 -2.82
N THR A 124 24.67 11.31 -4.14
CA THR A 124 25.72 11.63 -5.12
C THR A 124 26.17 13.09 -5.06
N ALA A 125 25.29 14.04 -4.72
CA ALA A 125 25.66 15.45 -4.59
C ALA A 125 26.45 15.78 -3.31
N LYS A 126 26.50 14.86 -2.33
CA LYS A 126 27.21 15.02 -1.06
C LYS A 126 28.52 14.21 -0.99
N ALA A 127 28.79 13.38 -2.00
CA ALA A 127 30.02 12.62 -2.20
C ALA A 127 30.97 13.42 -3.11
#